data_AF-A0A521E5H1-F1
#
_entry.id   AF-A0A521E5H1-F1
#
_cell.length_a   1.000
_cell.length_b   1.000
_cell.length_c   1.000
_cell.angle_alpha   90.00
_cell.angle_beta   90.00
_cell.angle_gamma   90.00
#
_symmetry.space_group_name_H-M   'P 1'
#
loop_
_entity.id
_entity.type
_entity.pdbx_description
1 polymer ?
#
loop_
_entity_poly.entity_id
_entity_poly.type
_entity_poly.pdbx_seq_one_letter_code
_entity_poly.pdbx_strand_id
1 'polypeptide(L)'
;MNLQRIRRARGLNQAELAEMAKVEQSMISKIENGFDGVTLRVLRKLAAALDVEVIDLLSDDRTVAERALVQSFRGLSPERQQGWLDMARMIAEPPPPKP
;
A
#
# COMPACT_ATOMS: atom_id res chain seq x y z
N MET A 1 -2.23 -4.14 -3.97
CA MET A 1 -3.51 -3.51 -3.56
C MET A 1 -3.74 -3.84 -2.09
N ASN A 2 -4.11 -2.86 -1.26
CA ASN A 2 -4.14 -2.97 0.21
C ASN A 2 -5.41 -3.60 0.79
N LEU A 3 -6.33 -4.07 -0.07
CA LEU A 3 -7.65 -4.55 0.37
C LEU A 3 -7.57 -5.59 1.49
N GLN A 4 -6.72 -6.61 1.32
CA GLN A 4 -6.57 -7.68 2.30
C GLN A 4 -6.05 -7.15 3.65
N ARG A 5 -5.05 -6.27 3.62
CA ARG A 5 -4.49 -5.66 4.83
C ARG A 5 -5.53 -4.83 5.57
N ILE A 6 -6.24 -3.95 4.85
CA ILE A 6 -7.26 -3.05 5.39
C ILE A 6 -8.44 -3.83 5.96
N ARG A 7 -8.87 -4.90 5.29
CA ARG A 7 -9.92 -5.81 5.74
C ARG A 7 -9.52 -6.52 7.04
N ARG A 8 -8.32 -7.13 7.07
CA ARG A 8 -7.82 -7.86 8.25
C ARG A 8 -7.63 -6.96 9.46
N ALA A 9 -7.19 -5.71 9.26
CA ALA A 9 -7.08 -4.73 10.34
C ALA A 9 -8.43 -4.39 11.00
N ARG A 10 -9.54 -4.62 10.30
CA ARG A 10 -10.92 -4.46 10.82
C ARG A 10 -11.53 -5.76 11.34
N GLY A 11 -10.77 -6.85 11.41
CA GLY A 11 -11.26 -8.15 11.88
C GLY A 11 -12.25 -8.84 10.93
N LEU A 12 -12.42 -8.34 9.71
CA LEU A 12 -13.40 -8.86 8.76
C LEU A 12 -12.85 -10.07 7.99
N ASN A 13 -13.69 -11.06 7.74
CA ASN A 13 -13.48 -12.11 6.74
C ASN A 13 -13.94 -11.64 5.34
N GLN A 14 -13.67 -12.42 4.29
CA GLN A 14 -14.00 -12.03 2.92
C GLN A 14 -15.51 -11.95 2.66
N ALA A 15 -16.31 -12.82 3.29
CA ALA A 15 -17.76 -12.84 3.14
C ALA A 15 -18.41 -11.61 3.81
N GLU A 16 -17.93 -11.23 5.00
CA GLU A 16 -18.39 -10.03 5.71
C GLU A 16 -18.13 -8.77 4.89
N LEU A 17 -16.92 -8.60 4.34
CA LEU A 17 -16.63 -7.46 3.47
C LEU A 17 -17.49 -7.47 2.19
N ALA A 18 -17.72 -8.65 1.62
CA ALA A 18 -18.54 -8.80 0.42
C ALA A 18 -19.99 -8.36 0.67
N GLU A 19 -20.56 -8.76 1.80
CA GLU A 19 -21.88 -8.35 2.25
C GLU A 19 -21.96 -6.83 2.46
N MET A 20 -21.01 -6.26 3.22
CA MET A 20 -20.94 -4.81 3.48
C MET A 20 -20.83 -4.00 2.18
N ALA A 21 -20.02 -4.46 1.23
CA ALA A 21 -19.80 -3.79 -0.05
C ALA A 21 -20.87 -4.12 -1.12
N LYS A 22 -21.80 -5.03 -0.83
CA LYS A 22 -22.81 -5.54 -1.78
C LYS A 22 -22.16 -6.02 -3.09
N VAL A 23 -21.21 -6.94 -2.96
CA VAL A 23 -20.51 -7.63 -4.05
C VAL A 23 -20.41 -9.12 -3.73
N GLU A 24 -20.07 -9.93 -4.73
CA GLU A 24 -19.82 -11.36 -4.52
C GLU A 24 -18.53 -11.60 -3.73
N GLN A 25 -18.53 -12.58 -2.81
CA GLN A 25 -17.31 -12.97 -2.07
C GLN A 25 -16.18 -13.41 -3.02
N SER A 26 -16.52 -14.02 -4.15
CA SER A 26 -15.57 -14.40 -5.20
C SER A 26 -14.85 -13.18 -5.80
N MET A 27 -15.48 -12.01 -5.83
CA MET A 27 -14.86 -10.76 -6.26
C MET A 27 -13.79 -10.33 -5.25
N ILE A 28 -14.06 -10.41 -3.94
CA ILE A 28 -13.08 -10.11 -2.90
C ILE A 28 -11.87 -11.04 -3.03
N SER A 29 -12.11 -12.35 -3.15
CA SER A 29 -11.05 -13.35 -3.30
C SER A 29 -10.18 -13.09 -4.54
N LYS A 30 -10.79 -12.81 -5.71
CA LYS A 30 -10.04 -12.47 -6.93
C LYS A 30 -9.15 -11.24 -6.73
N ILE A 31 -9.71 -10.17 -6.17
CA ILE A 31 -8.99 -8.92 -5.96
C ILE A 31 -7.80 -9.12 -5.00
N GLU A 32 -8.00 -9.84 -3.89
CA GLU A 32 -6.91 -10.12 -2.93
C GLU A 32 -5.81 -11.00 -3.51
N ASN A 33 -6.13 -11.82 -4.52
CA ASN A 33 -5.16 -12.64 -5.26
C ASN A 33 -4.57 -11.94 -6.50
N GLY A 34 -4.75 -10.62 -6.64
CA GLY A 34 -4.08 -9.82 -7.67
C GLY A 34 -4.84 -9.67 -8.98
N PHE A 35 -6.16 -9.92 -9.01
CA PHE A 35 -6.99 -9.64 -10.18
C PHE A 35 -7.04 -8.13 -10.51
N ASP A 36 -6.65 -7.79 -11.74
CA ASP A 36 -6.51 -6.43 -12.27
C ASP A 36 -7.77 -5.90 -12.98
N GLY A 37 -8.70 -6.77 -13.38
CA GLY A 37 -9.97 -6.41 -14.03
C GLY A 37 -11.05 -5.82 -13.11
N VAL A 38 -10.69 -5.32 -11.93
CA VAL A 38 -11.66 -4.73 -10.99
C VAL A 38 -12.13 -3.36 -11.47
N THR A 39 -13.44 -3.16 -11.55
CA THR A 39 -13.99 -1.86 -11.96
C THR A 39 -13.88 -0.81 -10.85
N LEU A 40 -13.75 0.47 -11.23
CA LEU A 40 -13.78 1.59 -10.29
C LEU A 40 -15.06 1.61 -9.43
N ARG A 41 -16.19 1.15 -9.97
CA ARG A 41 -17.45 1.01 -9.23
C ARG A 41 -17.31 0.04 -8.06
N VAL A 42 -16.66 -1.11 -8.27
CA VAL A 42 -16.38 -2.09 -7.21
C VAL A 42 -15.40 -1.49 -6.20
N LEU A 43 -14.34 -0.82 -6.65
CA LEU A 43 -13.39 -0.16 -5.74
C LEU A 43 -14.08 0.88 -4.84
N ARG A 44 -14.99 1.71 -5.37
CA ARG A 44 -15.76 2.66 -4.56
C ARG A 44 -16.65 1.98 -3.51
N LYS A 45 -17.29 0.86 -3.86
CA LYS A 45 -18.09 0.08 -2.91
C LYS A 45 -17.24 -0.47 -1.76
N LEU A 46 -16.06 -0.99 -2.08
CA LEU A 46 -15.12 -1.52 -1.10
C LEU A 46 -14.58 -0.41 -0.19
N ALA A 47 -14.20 0.72 -0.78
CA ALA A 47 -13.71 1.89 -0.05
C ALA A 47 -14.77 2.42 0.92
N ALA A 48 -16.02 2.55 0.46
CA ALA A 48 -17.15 2.96 1.30
C ALA A 48 -17.45 1.94 2.42
N ALA A 49 -17.45 0.64 2.13
CA ALA A 49 -17.65 -0.40 3.13
C ALA A 49 -16.54 -0.44 4.19
N LEU A 50 -15.33 -0.06 3.81
CA LEU A 50 -14.18 -0.01 4.71
C LEU A 50 -13.97 1.37 5.34
N ASP A 51 -14.77 2.39 5.02
CA ASP A 51 -14.55 3.77 5.49
C ASP A 51 -13.11 4.27 5.21
N VAL A 52 -12.70 4.17 3.94
CA VAL A 52 -11.40 4.65 3.43
C VAL A 52 -11.60 5.29 2.06
N GLU A 53 -10.58 5.99 1.56
CA GLU A 53 -10.59 6.47 0.18
C GLU A 53 -10.20 5.35 -0.80
N VAL A 54 -10.63 5.47 -2.06
CA VAL A 54 -10.22 4.51 -3.11
C VAL A 54 -8.69 4.46 -3.25
N ILE A 55 -8.01 5.58 -3.04
CA ILE A 55 -6.55 5.64 -3.10
C ILE A 55 -5.90 4.79 -2.01
N ASP A 56 -6.51 4.61 -0.85
CA ASP A 56 -5.96 3.76 0.22
C ASP A 56 -5.94 2.29 -0.19
N LEU A 57 -6.92 1.86 -0.99
CA LEU A 57 -6.96 0.51 -1.56
C LEU A 57 -5.83 0.31 -2.58
N LEU A 58 -5.53 1.35 -3.38
CA LEU A 58 -4.57 1.28 -4.48
C LEU A 58 -3.14 1.62 -4.08
N SER A 59 -2.96 2.31 -2.94
CA SER A 59 -1.66 2.70 -2.43
C SER A 59 -0.77 1.48 -2.24
N ASP A 60 0.52 1.66 -2.42
CA ASP A 60 1.52 0.68 -2.07
C ASP A 60 1.59 0.52 -0.54
N ASP A 61 2.03 -0.65 -0.09
CA ASP A 61 2.13 -1.04 1.34
C ASP A 61 3.24 -0.29 2.10
N ARG A 62 3.65 0.88 1.59
CA ARG A 62 4.65 1.73 2.21
C ARG A 62 4.22 2.10 3.63
N THR A 63 5.12 1.97 4.56
CA THR A 63 5.02 2.51 5.92
C THR A 63 4.90 4.03 5.88
N VAL A 64 4.49 4.63 7.01
CA VAL A 64 4.50 6.10 7.19
C VAL A 64 5.91 6.65 6.94
N ALA A 65 6.94 5.95 7.41
CA ALA A 65 8.34 6.31 7.22
C ALA A 65 8.74 6.28 5.73
N GLU A 66 8.38 5.22 4.99
CA GLU A 66 8.65 5.13 3.56
C GLU A 66 7.93 6.21 2.75
N ARG A 67 6.68 6.54 3.10
CA ARG A 67 5.96 7.66 2.46
C ARG A 67 6.66 9.00 2.70
N ALA A 68 7.04 9.28 3.95
CA ALA A 68 7.76 10.50 4.30
C ALA A 68 9.10 10.59 3.55
N LEU A 69 9.85 9.49 3.50
CA LEU A 69 11.12 9.38 2.77
C LEU A 69 10.93 9.72 1.29
N VAL A 70 9.96 9.10 0.62
CA VAL A 70 9.69 9.35 -0.80
C VAL A 70 9.25 10.80 -1.06
N GLN A 71 8.42 11.37 -0.18
CA GLN A 71 7.97 12.75 -0.31
C GLN A 71 9.13 13.74 -0.14
N SER A 72 9.98 13.53 0.85
CA SER A 72 11.21 14.29 1.02
C SER A 72 12.13 14.17 -0.20
N PHE A 73 12.23 12.98 -0.81
CA PHE A 73 13.13 12.72 -1.96
C PHE A 73 12.70 13.50 -3.18
N ARG A 74 11.41 13.42 -3.48
CA ARG A 74 10.81 14.11 -4.62
C ARG A 74 10.91 15.64 -4.52
N GLY A 75 11.05 16.19 -3.31
CA GLY A 75 11.20 17.63 -3.09
C GLY A 75 12.63 18.18 -3.24
N LEU A 76 13.64 17.32 -3.41
CA LEU A 76 15.04 17.73 -3.56
C LEU A 76 15.41 18.04 -5.02
N SER A 77 16.44 18.86 -5.22
CA SER A 77 17.08 19.02 -6.53
C SER A 77 17.79 17.72 -6.95
N PRO A 78 18.05 17.50 -8.26
CA PRO A 78 18.73 16.29 -8.73
C PRO A 78 20.08 16.02 -8.04
N GLU A 79 20.87 17.07 -7.78
CA GLU A 79 22.18 16.95 -7.12
C GLU A 79 22.03 16.49 -5.66
N ARG A 80 21.02 17.01 -4.97
CA ARG A 80 20.71 16.63 -3.58
C ARG A 80 20.08 15.25 -3.48
N GLN A 81 19.28 14.84 -4.46
CA GLN A 81 18.79 13.48 -4.58
C GLN A 81 19.95 12.49 -4.70
N GLN A 82 20.94 12.79 -5.55
CA GLN A 82 22.13 11.96 -5.72
C GLN A 82 22.93 11.85 -4.41
N GLY A 83 23.23 12.99 -3.77
CA GLY A 83 23.95 12.97 -2.49
C GLY A 83 23.21 12.20 -1.40
N TRP A 84 21.89 12.26 -1.37
CA TRP A 84 21.10 11.47 -0.43
C TRP A 84 21.15 9.96 -0.73
N LEU A 85 21.11 9.56 -2.01
CA LEU A 85 21.29 8.14 -2.39
C LEU A 85 22.67 7.62 -2.00
N ASP A 86 23.71 8.42 -2.17
CA ASP A 86 25.08 8.05 -1.79
C ASP A 86 25.17 7.83 -0.27
N MET A 87 24.59 8.73 0.54
CA MET A 87 24.49 8.54 1.99
C MET A 87 23.69 7.28 2.37
N ALA A 88 22.56 7.02 1.71
CA ALA A 88 21.73 5.85 1.99
C ALA A 88 22.49 4.55 1.72
N ARG A 89 23.32 4.51 0.66
CA ARG A 89 24.21 3.37 0.38
C ARG A 89 25.26 3.17 1.47
N MET A 90 25.88 4.25 1.94
CA MET A 90 26.85 4.18 3.04
C MET A 90 26.25 3.60 4.33
N ILE A 91 24.99 3.91 4.61
CA ILE A 91 24.27 3.38 5.79
C ILE A 91 23.85 1.91 5.61
N ALA A 92 23.58 1.50 4.36
CA ALA A 92 23.10 0.16 4.04
C ALA A 92 24.22 -0.89 3.89
N GLU A 93 25.48 -0.48 3.72
CA GLU A 93 26.62 -1.40 3.76
C GLU A 93 26.76 -2.02 5.16
N PRO A 94 26.98 -3.35 5.28
CA PRO A 94 27.22 -3.97 6.58
C PRO A 94 28.47 -3.33 7.22
N PRO A 95 28.47 -3.10 8.54
CA PRO A 95 29.64 -2.54 9.20
C PRO A 95 30.86 -3.44 8.92
N PRO A 96 32.04 -2.87 8.67
CA PRO A 96 33.24 -3.66 8.46
C PRO A 96 33.42 -4.63 9.63
N PRO A 97 33.89 -5.87 9.40
CA PRO A 97 34.11 -6.83 10.48
C PRO A 97 35.01 -6.18 11.54
N LYS A 98 34.62 -6.32 12.81
CA LYS A 98 35.43 -5.84 13.94
C LYS A 98 36.80 -6.54 13.90
N PRO A 99 37.89 -5.83 14.26
CA PRO A 99 39.23 -6.40 14.28
C PRO A 99 39.34 -7.59 15.22
#